data_AF-A0A3D9ANL3-F1
#
_entry.id   AF-A0A3D9ANL3-F1
#
_cell.length_a   1.000
_cell.length_b   1.000
_cell.length_c   1.000
_cell.angle_alpha   90.00
_cell.angle_beta   90.00
_cell.angle_gamma   90.00
#
_symmetry.space_group_name_H-M   'P 1'
#
loop_
_entity.id
_entity.type
_entity.pdbx_description
1 polymer ?
#
loop_
_entity_poly.entity_id
_entity_poly.type
_entity_poly.pdbx_seq_one_letter_code
_entity_poly.pdbx_strand_id
1 'polypeptide(L)'
;MVENFLTEMNSCYDNMEQLLNEQPKKLPTPFKWLAENNDCVRNYLTFLMTPYESYHRFDSDEDMKNAWIETDQRHRKFMGSFYSRF
;
A
#
# COMPACT_ATOMS: atom_id res chain seq x y z
N MET A 1 -11.58 12.08 -8.50
CA MET A 1 -11.34 10.66 -8.81
C MET A 1 -9.98 10.20 -8.26
N VAL A 2 -8.87 10.85 -8.63
CA VAL A 2 -7.52 10.60 -8.07
C VAL A 2 -7.39 10.93 -6.59
N GLU A 3 -7.86 12.09 -6.13
CA GLU A 3 -7.72 12.51 -4.72
C GLU A 3 -8.36 11.52 -3.74
N ASN A 4 -9.55 11.02 -4.06
CA ASN A 4 -10.23 10.00 -3.25
C ASN A 4 -9.42 8.69 -3.22
N PHE A 5 -8.94 8.23 -4.39
CA PHE A 5 -8.09 7.04 -4.48
C PHE A 5 -6.83 7.19 -3.62
N LEU A 6 -6.14 8.32 -3.70
CA LEU A 6 -4.92 8.58 -2.93
C LEU A 6 -5.21 8.69 -1.42
N THR A 7 -6.36 9.24 -1.04
CA THR A 7 -6.78 9.34 0.36
C THR A 7 -7.06 7.96 0.96
N GLU A 8 -7.79 7.10 0.24
CA GLU A 8 -8.04 5.72 0.65
C GLU A 8 -6.75 4.90 0.72
N MET A 9 -5.87 5.06 -0.29
CA MET A 9 -4.56 4.41 -0.36
C MET A 9 -3.70 4.78 0.84
N ASN A 10 -3.53 6.08 1.11
CA ASN A 10 -2.75 6.55 2.25
C ASN A 10 -3.32 6.06 3.58
N SER A 11 -4.64 6.14 3.76
CA SER A 11 -5.31 5.67 4.98
C SER A 11 -5.03 4.18 5.24
N CYS A 12 -5.00 3.36 4.20
CA CYS A 12 -4.68 1.94 4.34
C CYS A 12 -3.23 1.68 4.74
N TYR A 13 -2.27 2.41 4.16
CA TYR A 13 -0.89 2.30 4.59
C TYR A 13 -0.67 2.83 6.02
N ASP A 14 -1.34 3.93 6.40
CA ASP A 14 -1.25 4.50 7.75
C ASP A 14 -1.77 3.51 8.80
N ASN A 15 -2.91 2.86 8.54
CA ASN A 15 -3.43 1.80 9.40
C ASN A 15 -2.44 0.62 9.53
N MET A 16 -1.82 0.20 8.42
CA MET A 16 -0.81 -0.86 8.46
C MET A 16 0.43 -0.49 9.25
N GLU A 17 0.88 0.76 9.17
CA GLU A 17 2.00 1.26 9.98
C GLU A 17 1.65 1.32 11.47
N GLN A 18 0.40 1.67 11.81
CA GLN A 18 -0.10 1.60 13.19
C GLN A 18 -0.10 0.16 13.70
N LEU A 19 -0.66 -0.78 12.94
CA LEU A 19 -0.64 -2.21 13.29
C LEU A 19 0.79 -2.75 13.44
N LEU A 20 1.72 -2.29 12.59
CA LEU A 20 3.13 -2.66 12.67
C LEU A 20 3.81 -2.09 13.94
N ASN A 21 3.34 -0.95 14.46
CA ASN A 21 3.78 -0.39 15.75
C ASN A 21 3.25 -1.16 16.96
N GLU A 22 2.05 -1.73 16.83
CA GLU A 22 1.40 -2.51 17.87
C GLU A 22 1.84 -3.99 17.88
N GLN A 23 2.55 -4.41 16.84
CA GLN A 23 3.03 -5.77 16.69
C GLN A 23 3.90 -6.23 17.88
N PRO A 24 3.70 -7.46 18.40
CA PRO A 24 4.62 -8.05 19.36
C PRO A 24 6.02 -8.13 18.76
N LYS A 25 7.03 -7.53 19.42
CA LYS A 25 8.44 -7.40 18.97
C LYS A 25 9.16 -8.73 18.64
N LYS A 26 8.51 -9.88 18.79
CA LYS A 26 9.08 -11.22 18.57
C LYS A 26 8.09 -12.12 17.84
N LEU A 27 7.60 -11.71 16.68
CA LEU A 27 6.92 -12.64 15.78
C LEU A 27 7.98 -13.38 14.94
N PRO A 28 7.99 -14.73 14.95
CA PRO A 28 8.97 -15.52 14.22
C PRO A 28 8.84 -15.41 12.69
N THR A 29 7.74 -14.85 12.18
CA THR A 29 7.48 -14.72 10.74
C THR A 29 6.78 -13.39 10.39
N PRO A 30 7.53 -12.30 10.20
CA PRO A 30 6.95 -10.98 9.90
C PRO A 30 6.16 -10.95 8.59
N PHE A 31 6.55 -11.76 7.59
CA PHE A 31 5.80 -11.90 6.33
C PHE A 31 4.45 -12.59 6.51
N LYS A 32 4.32 -13.53 7.46
CA LYS A 32 3.05 -14.19 7.75
C LYS A 32 2.07 -13.21 8.38
N TRP A 33 2.54 -12.45 9.37
CA TRP A 33 1.75 -11.38 9.99
C TRP A 33 1.32 -10.34 8.97
N LEU A 34 2.24 -9.94 8.08
CA LEU A 34 1.92 -9.03 6.99
C LEU A 34 0.80 -9.63 6.12
N ALA A 35 0.93 -10.88 5.67
CA ALA A 35 -0.09 -11.53 4.86
C ALA A 35 -1.47 -11.63 5.56
N GLU A 36 -1.50 -11.76 6.88
CA GLU A 36 -2.75 -11.85 7.68
C GLU A 36 -3.42 -10.49 7.93
N ASN A 37 -2.69 -9.37 7.81
CA ASN A 37 -3.20 -8.03 8.14
C ASN A 37 -3.22 -7.06 6.94
N ASN A 38 -2.68 -7.46 5.77
CA ASN A 38 -2.44 -6.61 4.61
C ASN A 38 -3.52 -6.78 3.51
N ASP A 39 -4.79 -6.95 3.86
CA ASP A 39 -5.81 -7.07 2.80
C ASP A 39 -5.95 -5.77 2.00
N CYS A 40 -5.89 -4.61 2.67
CA CYS A 40 -6.01 -3.35 1.97
C CYS A 40 -4.76 -2.97 1.17
N VAL A 41 -3.55 -3.07 1.76
CA VAL A 41 -2.31 -2.74 1.05
C VAL A 41 -2.03 -3.72 -0.10
N ARG A 42 -2.52 -4.97 -0.04
CA ARG A 42 -2.50 -5.93 -1.16
C ARG A 42 -3.29 -5.44 -2.37
N ASN A 43 -4.42 -4.75 -2.17
CA ASN A 43 -5.18 -4.17 -3.28
C ASN A 43 -4.38 -3.09 -4.01
N TYR A 44 -3.65 -2.26 -3.27
CA TYR A 44 -2.79 -1.22 -3.85
C TYR A 44 -1.50 -1.78 -4.46
N LEU A 45 -0.96 -2.87 -3.91
CA LEU A 45 0.12 -3.62 -4.56
C LEU A 45 -0.35 -4.26 -5.87
N THR A 46 -1.58 -4.77 -5.91
CA THR A 46 -2.18 -5.29 -7.16
C THR A 46 -2.29 -4.17 -8.18
N PHE A 47 -2.78 -2.99 -7.79
CA PHE A 47 -2.78 -1.80 -8.67
C PHE A 47 -1.38 -1.44 -9.20
N LEU A 48 -0.32 -1.55 -8.38
CA LEU A 48 1.05 -1.31 -8.84
C LEU A 48 1.54 -2.32 -9.88
N MET A 49 1.14 -3.59 -9.74
CA MET A 49 1.56 -4.69 -10.62
C MET A 49 0.71 -4.79 -11.90
N THR A 50 -0.59 -4.48 -11.81
CA THR A 50 -1.54 -4.54 -12.92
C THR A 50 -2.31 -3.22 -13.11
N PRO A 51 -1.61 -2.08 -13.31
CA PRO A 51 -2.28 -0.78 -13.44
C PRO A 51 -3.23 -0.71 -14.63
N TYR A 52 -2.95 -1.47 -15.70
CA TYR A 52 -3.79 -1.58 -16.89
C TYR A 52 -5.23 -2.02 -16.58
N GLU A 53 -5.43 -2.87 -15.58
CA GLU A 53 -6.77 -3.34 -15.19
C GLU A 53 -7.56 -2.26 -14.44
N SER A 54 -6.90 -1.23 -13.94
CA SER A 54 -7.49 -0.14 -13.18
C SER A 54 -7.72 1.13 -13.99
N TYR A 55 -7.41 1.15 -15.29
CA TYR A 55 -7.62 2.32 -16.17
C TYR A 55 -9.04 2.87 -16.11
N HIS A 56 -10.04 1.99 -16.00
CA HIS A 56 -11.45 2.37 -15.93
C HIS A 56 -11.82 3.19 -14.66
N ARG A 57 -10.90 3.29 -13.69
CA ARG A 57 -11.09 4.03 -12.42
C ARG A 57 -10.55 5.45 -12.47
N PHE A 58 -10.00 5.90 -13.60
CA PHE A 58 -9.36 7.21 -13.73
C PHE A 58 -9.87 7.94 -14.98
N ASP A 59 -9.98 9.27 -14.88
CA ASP A 59 -10.51 10.13 -15.92
C ASP A 59 -9.53 10.30 -17.10
N SER A 60 -8.23 10.05 -16.87
CA SER A 60 -7.17 10.18 -17.87
C SER A 60 -5.96 9.28 -17.59
N ASP A 61 -5.13 9.05 -18.61
CA ASP A 61 -3.84 8.35 -18.49
C ASP A 61 -2.88 9.09 -17.54
N GLU A 62 -2.93 10.42 -17.54
CA GLU A 62 -2.13 11.26 -16.66
C GLU A 62 -2.52 11.06 -15.19
N ASP A 63 -3.83 11.03 -14.91
CA ASP A 63 -4.37 10.76 -13.58
C ASP A 63 -3.98 9.38 -13.06
N MET A 64 -4.07 8.36 -13.91
CA MET A 64 -3.63 7.00 -13.55
C MET A 64 -2.13 6.97 -13.28
N LYS A 65 -1.32 7.62 -14.12
CA LYS A 65 0.13 7.68 -13.94
C LYS A 65 0.50 8.37 -12.62
N ASN A 66 -0.15 9.49 -12.30
CA ASN A 66 0.04 10.19 -11.04
C ASN A 66 -0.35 9.31 -9.84
N ALA A 67 -1.50 8.64 -9.91
CA ALA A 67 -1.93 7.70 -8.88
C ALA A 67 -0.94 6.53 -8.68
N TRP A 68 -0.39 6.00 -9.76
CA TRP A 68 0.63 4.93 -9.72
C TRP A 68 1.93 5.38 -9.07
N ILE A 69 2.44 6.56 -9.43
CA ILE A 69 3.68 7.12 -8.86
C ILE A 69 3.54 7.31 -7.35
N GLU A 70 2.44 7.93 -6.90
CA GLU A 70 2.18 8.16 -5.48
C GLU A 70 2.03 6.84 -4.72
N THR A 71 1.36 5.85 -5.31
CA THR A 71 1.21 4.52 -4.71
C THR A 71 2.56 3.80 -4.58
N ASP A 72 3.44 3.88 -5.58
CA ASP A 72 4.77 3.25 -5.54
C ASP A 72 5.64 3.88 -4.45
N GLN A 73 5.63 5.21 -4.34
CA GLN A 73 6.35 5.93 -3.30
C GLN A 73 5.85 5.53 -1.90
N ARG A 74 4.53 5.49 -1.71
CA ARG A 74 3.94 5.11 -0.42
C ARG A 74 4.25 3.65 -0.06
N HIS A 75 4.19 2.74 -1.03
CA HIS A 75 4.52 1.32 -0.84
C HIS A 75 5.97 1.12 -0.43
N ARG A 76 6.91 1.78 -1.13
CA ARG A 76 8.34 1.70 -0.81
C ARG A 76 8.64 2.23 0.59
N LYS A 77 8.01 3.34 1.00
CA LYS A 77 8.15 3.89 2.36
C LYS A 77 7.68 2.92 3.42
N PHE A 78 6.52 2.28 3.21
CA PHE A 78 6.00 1.25 4.10
C PHE A 78 6.94 0.05 4.20
N MET A 79 7.40 -0.49 3.06
CA MET A 79 8.31 -1.65 3.05
C MET A 79 9.68 -1.32 3.66
N GLY A 80 10.22 -0.12 3.44
CA GLY A 80 11.45 0.32 4.11
C GLY A 80 11.29 0.36 5.63
N SER A 81 10.16 0.87 6.12
CA SER A 81 9.82 0.88 7.55
C SER A 81 9.67 -0.54 8.10
N PHE A 82 9.05 -1.43 7.34
CA PHE A 82 8.90 -2.85 7.68
C PHE A 82 10.25 -3.56 7.79
N TYR A 83 11.11 -3.47 6.77
CA TYR A 83 12.43 -4.10 6.78
C TYR A 83 13.38 -3.52 7.83
N SER A 84 13.25 -2.25 8.21
CA SER A 84 14.09 -1.68 9.27
C SER A 84 13.84 -2.26 10.67
N ARG A 85 12.74 -3.02 10.85
CA ARG A 85 12.35 -3.62 12.14
C ARG A 85 12.80 -5.07 12.32
N PHE A 86 13.34 -5.71 11.28
CA PHE A 86 13.72 -7.13 11.26
C PHE A 86 15.12 -7.32 10.68
#